data_AF-A0A833PDP0-F1
#
_entry.id   AF-A0A833PDP0-F1
#
_cell.length_a   1.000
_cell.length_b   1.000
_cell.length_c   1.000
_cell.angle_alpha   90.00
_cell.angle_beta   90.00
_cell.angle_gamma   90.00
#
_symmetry.space_group_name_H-M   'P 1'
#
loop_
_entity.id
_entity.type
_entity.pdbx_description
1 polymer ?
#
loop_
_entity_poly.entity_id
_entity_poly.type
_entity_poly.pdbx_seq_one_letter_code
_entity_poly.pdbx_strand_id
1 'polypeptide(L)'
;MPKLNLNQDTALDIIDFLYFYDVISLKSFTTPTEHTEIHTQLNDLISEIIETRNYLGKEAEIYKHLLLCGVEIGATYNVDRDVFSDTVLTVSQRRQAVRDLHEKANSTLRNEVEKKGFKDYQYCDDVLSILEKTDLENKSNTFSFSLVAKALAFDFDGCISTHVYRKFLDLKILETNKELQRNKYDYQGNEHIFLRAILFIEFEIMRNKLYHQNDRPNLTLNYDAKYSSERFLDKEEAFHNKTIRFLRRAVNTTYTSIDCFDLMSKKEMLDYLSDLEVHLCHNRMFSKNNAKWISLFGLWHLKYHEMINTSVANYSAVENDGTCSDLASKQMDREYGLSIKAKSLYLYSNKYKDFFKFIDRVYYEYSEAPKQGFINTVLTYYFYYHPLLSENIINIYDSFEADME
;
A
#
# COMPACT_ATOMS: atom_id res chain seq x y z
N MET A 1 -23.94 3.91 15.90
CA MET A 1 -22.52 3.76 16.23
C MET A 1 -21.99 5.12 16.66
N PRO A 2 -21.10 5.20 17.67
CA PRO A 2 -20.49 6.48 18.06
C PRO A 2 -19.72 7.08 16.88
N LYS A 3 -19.71 8.41 16.81
CA LYS A 3 -18.94 9.16 15.80
C LYS A 3 -17.45 8.92 16.08
N LEU A 4 -16.70 8.51 15.05
CA LEU A 4 -15.25 8.34 15.15
C LEU A 4 -14.60 9.70 15.45
N ASN A 5 -13.62 9.71 16.35
CA ASN A 5 -12.75 10.88 16.49
C ASN A 5 -11.69 10.90 15.38
N LEU A 6 -10.95 12.02 15.25
CA LEU A 6 -9.96 12.20 14.20
C LEU A 6 -8.93 11.07 14.15
N ASN A 7 -8.32 10.73 15.28
CA ASN A 7 -7.30 9.68 15.34
C ASN A 7 -7.84 8.29 14.99
N GLN A 8 -9.08 7.99 15.38
CA GLN A 8 -9.75 6.77 14.96
C GLN A 8 -10.03 6.76 13.46
N ASP A 9 -10.43 7.89 12.89
CA ASP A 9 -10.67 8.03 11.47
C ASP A 9 -9.37 7.81 10.67
N THR A 10 -8.27 8.47 11.08
CA THR A 10 -6.94 8.30 10.47
C THR A 10 -6.42 6.87 10.62
N ALA A 11 -6.60 6.24 11.78
CA ALA A 11 -6.23 4.84 11.96
C ALA A 11 -6.98 3.92 10.98
N LEU A 12 -8.27 4.17 10.75
CA LEU A 12 -9.03 3.42 9.75
C LEU A 12 -8.62 3.75 8.31
N ASP A 13 -8.23 5.00 8.01
CA ASP A 13 -7.68 5.36 6.70
C ASP A 13 -6.36 4.58 6.44
N ILE A 14 -5.48 4.47 7.44
CA ILE A 14 -4.25 3.64 7.38
C ILE A 14 -4.59 2.17 7.11
N ILE A 15 -5.53 1.60 7.86
CA ILE A 15 -5.92 0.20 7.71
C ILE A 15 -6.47 -0.07 6.30
N ASP A 16 -7.31 0.82 5.79
CA ASP A 16 -7.90 0.67 4.46
C ASP A 16 -6.86 0.81 3.35
N PHE A 17 -5.93 1.75 3.49
CA PHE A 17 -4.79 1.91 2.60
C PHE A 17 -3.93 0.65 2.55
N LEU A 18 -3.56 0.09 3.71
CA LEU A 18 -2.77 -1.13 3.76
C LEU A 18 -3.55 -2.35 3.24
N TYR A 19 -4.83 -2.47 3.57
CA TYR A 19 -5.66 -3.58 3.11
C TYR A 19 -5.83 -3.58 1.59
N PHE A 20 -5.85 -2.40 0.96
CA PHE A 20 -5.79 -2.30 -0.50
C PHE A 20 -4.53 -2.98 -1.07
N TYR A 21 -3.36 -2.71 -0.50
CA TYR A 21 -2.11 -3.36 -0.91
C TYR A 21 -2.04 -4.84 -0.51
N ASP A 22 -2.65 -5.24 0.62
CA ASP A 22 -2.82 -6.65 0.96
C ASP A 22 -3.59 -7.38 -0.14
N VAL A 23 -4.71 -6.81 -0.62
CA VAL A 23 -5.50 -7.40 -1.71
C VAL A 23 -4.68 -7.54 -3.00
N ILE A 24 -3.92 -6.50 -3.38
CA ILE A 24 -3.02 -6.57 -4.55
C ILE A 24 -1.98 -7.69 -4.38
N SER A 25 -1.41 -7.80 -3.18
CA SER A 25 -0.34 -8.76 -2.91
C SER A 25 -0.78 -10.21 -3.03
N LEU A 26 -2.08 -10.52 -2.95
CA LEU A 26 -2.62 -11.89 -3.08
C LEU A 26 -2.11 -12.61 -4.34
N LYS A 27 -2.00 -11.88 -5.46
CA LYS A 27 -1.50 -12.45 -6.72
C LYS A 27 -0.02 -12.82 -6.66
N SER A 28 0.76 -12.11 -5.85
CA SER A 28 2.19 -12.35 -5.63
C SER A 28 2.45 -13.74 -5.07
N PHE A 29 1.51 -14.30 -4.31
CA PHE A 29 1.59 -15.66 -3.75
C PHE A 29 1.21 -16.77 -4.74
N THR A 30 0.76 -16.41 -5.94
CA THR A 30 0.41 -17.35 -7.03
C THR A 30 1.23 -17.16 -8.30
N THR A 31 2.09 -16.14 -8.34
CA THR A 31 2.86 -15.75 -9.53
C THR A 31 4.00 -16.77 -9.79
N PRO A 32 4.54 -16.84 -11.02
CA PRO A 32 5.61 -17.77 -11.38
C PRO A 32 6.83 -17.62 -10.47
N THR A 33 7.63 -18.67 -10.38
CA THR A 33 8.90 -18.75 -9.62
C THR A 33 9.77 -17.51 -9.72
N GLU A 34 9.78 -16.81 -10.87
CA GLU A 34 10.61 -15.63 -11.08
C GLU A 34 10.32 -14.45 -10.13
N HIS A 35 9.06 -14.18 -9.75
CA HIS A 35 8.76 -13.11 -8.78
C HIS A 35 9.33 -13.46 -7.40
N THR A 36 9.14 -14.70 -6.97
CA THR A 36 9.68 -15.21 -5.71
C THR A 36 11.20 -15.21 -5.72
N GLU A 37 11.83 -15.60 -6.82
CA GLU A 37 13.29 -15.59 -6.99
C GLU A 37 13.85 -14.17 -6.86
N ILE A 38 13.24 -13.17 -7.50
CA ILE A 38 13.67 -11.77 -7.41
C ILE A 38 13.52 -11.23 -5.99
N HIS A 39 12.39 -11.51 -5.32
CA HIS A 39 12.19 -11.08 -3.93
C HIS A 39 13.16 -11.77 -2.97
N THR A 40 13.45 -13.05 -3.18
CA THR A 40 14.45 -13.79 -2.41
C THR A 40 15.83 -13.18 -2.63
N GLN A 41 16.24 -12.95 -3.87
CA GLN A 41 17.52 -12.33 -4.21
C GLN A 41 17.66 -10.93 -3.59
N LEU A 42 16.62 -10.10 -3.66
CA LEU A 42 16.59 -8.78 -3.03
C LEU A 42 16.80 -8.88 -1.51
N ASN A 43 16.08 -9.79 -0.86
CA ASN A 43 16.19 -9.97 0.59
C ASN A 43 17.57 -10.49 1.00
N ASP A 44 18.17 -11.40 0.25
CA ASP A 44 19.51 -11.92 0.51
C ASP A 44 20.55 -10.80 0.41
N LEU A 45 20.49 -9.99 -0.66
CA LEU A 45 21.40 -8.86 -0.86
C LEU A 45 21.27 -7.79 0.22
N ILE A 46 20.04 -7.44 0.58
CA ILE A 46 19.81 -6.44 1.64
C ILE A 46 20.26 -6.99 2.99
N SER A 47 20.06 -8.28 3.26
CA SER A 47 20.52 -8.91 4.50
C SER A 47 22.05 -8.90 4.60
N GLU A 48 22.76 -9.22 3.51
CA GLU A 48 24.22 -9.11 3.42
C GLU A 48 24.71 -7.68 3.70
N ILE A 49 24.02 -6.69 3.15
CA ILE A 49 24.34 -5.26 3.38
C ILE A 49 24.12 -4.91 4.86
N ILE A 50 22.96 -5.24 5.43
CA ILE A 50 22.64 -4.95 6.83
C ILE A 50 23.66 -5.58 7.78
N GLU A 51 24.03 -6.84 7.53
CA GLU A 51 25.06 -7.55 8.28
C GLU A 51 26.43 -6.86 8.16
N THR A 52 26.85 -6.52 6.94
CA THR A 52 28.12 -5.82 6.68
C THR A 52 28.18 -4.45 7.37
N ARG A 53 27.03 -3.75 7.43
CA ARG A 53 26.90 -2.44 8.09
C ARG A 53 26.74 -2.56 9.62
N ASN A 54 26.49 -3.76 10.15
CA ASN A 54 26.21 -4.04 11.55
C ASN A 54 24.97 -3.30 12.11
N TYR A 55 23.95 -3.08 11.28
CA TYR A 55 22.69 -2.52 11.76
C TYR A 55 21.84 -3.62 12.42
N LEU A 56 21.13 -3.28 13.50
CA LEU A 56 20.34 -4.24 14.29
C LEU A 56 18.94 -3.69 14.62
N GLY A 57 17.97 -4.60 14.79
CA GLY A 57 16.61 -4.28 15.23
C GLY A 57 15.97 -3.15 14.41
N LYS A 58 15.44 -2.12 15.11
CA LYS A 58 14.78 -0.96 14.48
C LYS A 58 15.65 -0.27 13.42
N GLU A 59 16.96 -0.15 13.65
CA GLU A 59 17.88 0.50 12.71
C GLU A 59 17.99 -0.29 11.40
N ALA A 60 18.14 -1.61 11.49
CA ALA A 60 18.19 -2.51 10.34
C ALA A 60 16.91 -2.42 9.49
N GLU A 61 15.74 -2.40 10.14
CA GLU A 61 14.45 -2.34 9.45
C GLU A 61 14.21 -1.02 8.71
N ILE A 62 14.64 0.09 9.31
CA ILE A 62 14.61 1.41 8.67
C ILE A 62 15.57 1.42 7.49
N TYR A 63 16.80 0.92 7.65
CA TYR A 63 17.76 0.90 6.55
C TYR A 63 17.30 0.00 5.40
N LYS A 64 16.78 -1.20 5.71
CA LYS A 64 16.10 -2.09 4.75
C LYS A 64 15.03 -1.34 3.96
N HIS A 65 14.25 -0.50 4.64
CA HIS A 65 13.15 0.24 4.02
C HIS A 65 13.67 1.25 3.03
N LEU A 66 14.65 2.05 3.46
CA LEU A 66 15.28 3.05 2.62
C LEU A 66 15.92 2.41 1.38
N LEU A 67 16.61 1.28 1.53
CA LEU A 67 17.20 0.54 0.40
C LEU A 67 16.13 0.11 -0.62
N LEU A 68 15.02 -0.48 -0.16
CA LEU A 68 13.91 -0.86 -1.05
C LEU A 68 13.29 0.35 -1.76
N CYS A 69 13.14 1.47 -1.06
CA CYS A 69 12.68 2.73 -1.65
C CYS A 69 13.62 3.24 -2.74
N GLY A 70 14.93 3.20 -2.50
CA GLY A 70 15.96 3.57 -3.48
C GLY A 70 15.95 2.67 -4.71
N VAL A 71 15.86 1.35 -4.49
CA VAL A 71 15.75 0.36 -5.55
C VAL A 71 14.47 0.57 -6.36
N GLU A 72 13.32 0.85 -5.75
CA GLU A 72 12.09 1.14 -6.49
C GLU A 72 12.22 2.42 -7.33
N ILE A 73 12.80 3.49 -6.78
CA ILE A 73 13.04 4.75 -7.52
C ILE A 73 13.93 4.51 -8.74
N GLY A 74 15.03 3.76 -8.57
CA GLY A 74 15.95 3.40 -9.65
C GLY A 74 15.30 2.50 -10.68
N ALA A 75 14.75 1.36 -10.24
CA ALA A 75 14.21 0.33 -11.11
C ALA A 75 13.00 0.79 -11.93
N THR A 76 12.20 1.75 -11.44
CA THR A 76 11.05 2.29 -12.18
C THR A 76 11.44 3.43 -13.11
N TYR A 77 12.69 3.90 -13.12
CA TYR A 77 13.12 5.00 -13.98
C TYR A 77 12.92 4.67 -15.47
N ASN A 78 12.34 5.62 -16.20
CA ASN A 78 12.18 5.53 -17.65
C ASN A 78 12.34 6.92 -18.25
N VAL A 79 13.47 7.16 -18.91
CA VAL A 79 13.80 8.46 -19.50
C VAL A 79 12.82 8.89 -20.60
N ASP A 80 12.13 7.93 -21.22
CA ASP A 80 11.23 8.14 -22.34
C ASP A 80 9.76 8.26 -21.94
N ARG A 81 9.44 8.24 -20.63
CA ARG A 81 8.08 8.47 -20.15
C ARG A 81 7.54 9.83 -20.59
N ASP A 82 6.22 9.93 -20.62
CA ASP A 82 5.57 11.22 -20.75
C ASP A 82 5.55 11.99 -19.43
N VAL A 83 5.58 13.31 -19.56
CA VAL A 83 5.47 14.27 -18.46
C VAL A 83 4.39 15.26 -18.83
N PHE A 84 3.72 15.80 -17.83
CA PHE A 84 2.73 16.83 -18.09
C PHE A 84 3.40 18.17 -18.37
N SER A 85 2.88 18.86 -19.38
CA SER A 85 3.32 20.20 -19.76
C SER A 85 2.18 20.91 -20.48
N ASP A 86 1.98 22.18 -20.17
CA ASP A 86 1.03 23.06 -20.87
C ASP A 86 1.47 23.37 -22.31
N THR A 87 2.72 23.03 -22.65
CA THR A 87 3.31 23.24 -23.97
C THR A 87 3.89 21.95 -24.54
N VAL A 88 3.92 21.84 -25.86
CA VAL A 88 4.54 20.69 -26.52
C VAL A 88 6.05 20.75 -26.30
N LEU A 89 6.58 19.76 -25.59
CA LEU A 89 8.01 19.61 -25.35
C LEU A 89 8.69 18.89 -26.51
N THR A 90 9.91 19.30 -26.85
CA THR A 90 10.78 18.48 -27.70
C THR A 90 11.23 17.22 -26.93
N VAL A 91 11.70 16.19 -27.66
CA VAL A 91 12.20 14.95 -27.04
C VAL A 91 13.31 15.22 -26.01
N SER A 92 14.23 16.15 -26.30
CA SER A 92 15.31 16.48 -25.36
C SER A 92 14.79 17.19 -24.11
N GLN A 93 13.86 18.13 -24.26
CA GLN A 93 13.22 18.82 -23.13
C GLN A 93 12.44 17.85 -22.24
N ARG A 94 11.67 16.93 -22.83
CA ARG A 94 10.95 15.89 -22.09
C ARG A 94 11.91 15.00 -21.31
N ARG A 95 12.95 14.47 -21.97
CA ARG A 95 13.95 13.62 -21.31
C ARG A 95 14.66 14.35 -20.17
N GLN A 96 14.94 15.65 -20.32
CA GLN A 96 15.51 16.46 -19.26
C GLN A 96 14.54 16.60 -18.07
N ALA A 97 13.28 16.95 -18.33
CA ALA A 97 12.27 17.02 -17.27
C ALA A 97 12.12 15.69 -16.51
N VAL A 98 12.16 14.56 -17.21
CA VAL A 98 12.14 13.24 -16.58
C VAL A 98 13.38 12.99 -15.71
N ARG A 99 14.58 13.41 -16.14
CA ARG A 99 15.78 13.34 -15.30
C ARG A 99 15.65 14.19 -14.06
N ASP A 100 15.13 15.41 -14.20
CA ASP A 100 14.94 16.35 -13.08
C ASP A 100 13.94 15.75 -12.05
N LEU A 101 12.86 15.12 -12.51
CA LEU A 101 11.92 14.38 -11.64
C LEU A 101 12.63 13.24 -10.90
N HIS A 102 13.42 12.43 -11.60
CA HIS A 102 14.14 11.32 -10.99
C HIS A 102 15.19 11.80 -9.96
N GLU A 103 15.94 12.85 -10.28
CA GLU A 103 16.88 13.49 -9.35
C GLU A 103 16.16 14.08 -8.14
N LYS A 104 14.97 14.66 -8.33
CA LYS A 104 14.16 15.19 -7.23
C LYS A 104 13.69 14.08 -6.28
N ALA A 105 13.28 12.92 -6.80
CA ALA A 105 12.93 11.76 -6.00
C ALA A 105 14.14 11.25 -5.19
N ASN A 106 15.27 11.05 -5.86
CA ASN A 106 16.50 10.59 -5.21
C ASN A 106 17.00 11.55 -4.13
N SER A 107 17.08 12.85 -4.42
CA SER A 107 17.52 13.85 -3.44
C SER A 107 16.58 13.94 -2.24
N THR A 108 15.27 13.79 -2.45
CA THR A 108 14.31 13.77 -1.34
C THR A 108 14.52 12.55 -0.44
N LEU A 109 14.68 11.35 -1.03
CA LEU A 109 14.94 10.13 -0.26
C LEU A 109 16.30 10.18 0.46
N ARG A 110 17.35 10.68 -0.20
CA ARG A 110 18.69 10.86 0.39
C ARG A 110 18.69 11.81 1.59
N ASN A 111 17.90 12.88 1.54
CA ASN A 111 17.71 13.75 2.70
C ASN A 111 17.07 12.99 3.88
N GLU A 112 16.14 12.06 3.62
CA GLU A 112 15.55 11.22 4.67
C GLU A 112 16.56 10.18 5.21
N VAL A 113 17.42 9.64 4.36
CA VAL A 113 18.54 8.76 4.77
C VAL A 113 19.45 9.48 5.77
N GLU A 114 19.87 10.71 5.46
CA GLU A 114 20.73 11.50 6.34
C GLU A 114 20.03 11.89 7.64
N LYS A 115 18.76 12.32 7.58
CA LYS A 115 17.96 12.65 8.79
C LYS A 115 17.82 11.47 9.74
N LYS A 116 17.77 10.24 9.19
CA LYS A 116 17.69 9.00 9.96
C LYS A 116 19.06 8.50 10.46
N GLY A 117 20.12 9.28 10.22
CA GLY A 117 21.46 9.04 10.75
C GLY A 117 22.34 8.16 9.87
N PHE A 118 21.89 7.78 8.67
CA PHE A 118 22.67 6.95 7.76
C PHE A 118 23.57 7.78 6.85
N LYS A 119 24.69 7.19 6.42
CA LYS A 119 25.64 7.86 5.53
C LYS A 119 25.15 7.78 4.09
N ASP A 120 24.93 8.94 3.49
CA ASP A 120 24.44 9.08 2.13
C ASP A 120 25.28 8.32 1.08
N TYR A 121 26.61 8.46 1.11
CA TYR A 121 27.48 7.77 0.14
C TYR A 121 27.38 6.24 0.24
N GLN A 122 27.28 5.68 1.45
CA GLN A 122 27.13 4.23 1.65
C GLN A 122 25.80 3.75 1.12
N TYR A 123 24.74 4.50 1.42
CA TYR A 123 23.41 4.22 0.91
C TYR A 123 23.36 4.24 -0.62
N CYS A 124 23.99 5.22 -1.27
CA CYS A 124 24.06 5.26 -2.74
C CYS A 124 24.80 4.05 -3.31
N ASP A 125 25.96 3.69 -2.75
CA ASP A 125 26.72 2.52 -3.19
C ASP A 125 25.92 1.22 -3.00
N ASP A 126 25.20 1.09 -1.87
CA ASP A 126 24.39 -0.07 -1.53
C ASP A 126 23.19 -0.22 -2.48
N VAL A 127 22.48 0.86 -2.79
CA VAL A 127 21.37 0.85 -3.77
C VAL A 127 21.87 0.51 -5.17
N LEU A 128 22.98 1.11 -5.61
CA LEU A 128 23.57 0.81 -6.92
C LEU A 128 23.97 -0.67 -7.01
N SER A 129 24.61 -1.21 -5.97
CA SER A 129 25.00 -2.63 -5.94
C SER A 129 23.79 -3.56 -6.06
N ILE A 130 22.67 -3.24 -5.40
CA ILE A 130 21.43 -4.03 -5.50
C ILE A 130 20.88 -3.97 -6.92
N LEU A 131 20.78 -2.77 -7.52
CA LEU A 131 20.27 -2.60 -8.87
C LEU A 131 21.11 -3.37 -9.91
N GLU A 132 22.44 -3.26 -9.83
CA GLU A 132 23.36 -3.99 -10.71
C GLU A 132 23.24 -5.51 -10.59
N LYS A 133 23.09 -6.04 -9.37
CA LYS A 133 23.01 -7.49 -9.13
C LYS A 133 21.63 -8.09 -9.47
N THR A 134 20.56 -7.30 -9.38
CA THR A 134 19.18 -7.76 -9.63
C THR A 134 18.70 -7.50 -11.06
N ASP A 135 19.35 -6.58 -11.78
CA ASP A 135 19.00 -6.17 -13.13
C ASP A 135 17.53 -5.68 -13.28
N LEU A 136 16.95 -5.17 -12.20
CA LEU A 136 15.55 -4.73 -12.17
C LEU A 136 15.26 -3.59 -13.15
N GLU A 137 16.26 -2.78 -13.47
CA GLU A 137 16.16 -1.68 -14.45
C GLU A 137 15.81 -2.18 -15.85
N ASN A 138 16.31 -3.37 -16.24
CA ASN A 138 16.06 -3.97 -17.55
C ASN A 138 14.88 -4.94 -17.57
N LYS A 139 14.38 -5.35 -16.39
CA LYS A 139 13.18 -6.18 -16.26
C LYS A 139 11.88 -5.40 -16.48
N SER A 140 10.79 -6.14 -16.74
CA SER A 140 9.44 -5.59 -16.88
C SER A 140 9.03 -4.74 -15.65
N ASN A 141 8.14 -3.77 -15.87
CA ASN A 141 7.57 -2.96 -14.79
C ASN A 141 6.87 -3.82 -13.73
N THR A 142 6.37 -5.01 -14.08
CA THR A 142 5.71 -5.93 -13.16
C THR A 142 6.56 -6.31 -11.95
N PHE A 143 7.89 -6.30 -12.07
CA PHE A 143 8.81 -6.62 -10.98
C PHE A 143 9.13 -5.41 -10.08
N SER A 144 9.11 -4.21 -10.64
CA SER A 144 9.53 -2.96 -9.95
C SER A 144 8.35 -2.11 -9.48
N PHE A 145 7.19 -2.26 -10.10
CA PHE A 145 5.98 -1.54 -9.75
C PHE A 145 5.50 -1.92 -8.34
N SER A 146 5.38 -0.93 -7.44
CA SER A 146 5.01 -1.15 -6.04
C SER A 146 5.93 -2.16 -5.33
N LEU A 147 7.22 -2.15 -5.65
CA LEU A 147 8.22 -3.08 -5.10
C LEU A 147 8.23 -3.07 -3.56
N VAL A 148 8.19 -1.89 -2.94
CA VAL A 148 8.20 -1.75 -1.47
C VAL A 148 6.96 -2.42 -0.85
N ALA A 149 5.79 -2.27 -1.47
CA ALA A 149 4.56 -2.92 -1.00
C ALA A 149 4.63 -4.44 -1.12
N LYS A 150 5.17 -4.95 -2.24
CA LYS A 150 5.38 -6.40 -2.44
C LYS A 150 6.38 -6.99 -1.47
N ALA A 151 7.50 -6.30 -1.25
CA ALA A 151 8.50 -6.70 -0.27
C ALA A 151 7.90 -6.77 1.14
N LEU A 152 7.04 -5.83 1.50
CA LEU A 152 6.34 -5.85 2.78
C LEU A 152 5.44 -7.09 2.95
N ALA A 153 4.67 -7.44 1.93
CA ALA A 153 3.82 -8.64 1.97
C ALA A 153 4.65 -9.94 1.98
N PHE A 154 5.78 -9.97 1.28
CA PHE A 154 6.70 -11.11 1.20
C PHE A 154 7.46 -11.33 2.51
N ASP A 155 7.92 -10.26 3.17
CA ASP A 155 8.72 -10.33 4.40
C ASP A 155 7.95 -10.91 5.60
N PHE A 156 6.63 -10.77 5.59
CA PHE A 156 5.78 -11.05 6.76
C PHE A 156 4.64 -12.03 6.47
N ASP A 157 4.64 -12.68 5.30
CA ASP A 157 3.74 -13.78 4.93
C ASP A 157 2.27 -13.57 5.34
N GLY A 158 1.68 -12.42 5.04
CA GLY A 158 0.35 -12.15 5.58
C GLY A 158 -0.34 -10.86 5.20
N CYS A 159 -1.51 -10.69 5.83
CA CYS A 159 -2.36 -9.52 5.74
C CYS A 159 -1.84 -8.44 6.70
N ILE A 160 -0.98 -7.56 6.20
CA ILE A 160 -0.28 -6.53 6.96
C ILE A 160 -1.25 -5.62 7.72
N SER A 161 -2.36 -5.27 7.08
CA SER A 161 -3.40 -4.44 7.71
C SER A 161 -3.99 -5.08 8.98
N THR A 162 -4.01 -6.41 9.09
CA THR A 162 -4.48 -7.12 10.29
C THR A 162 -3.51 -6.94 11.46
N HIS A 163 -2.20 -6.99 11.20
CA HIS A 163 -1.17 -6.71 12.21
C HIS A 163 -1.22 -5.25 12.68
N VAL A 164 -1.39 -4.32 11.75
CA VAL A 164 -1.54 -2.89 12.06
C VAL A 164 -2.83 -2.62 12.85
N TYR A 165 -3.93 -3.27 12.47
CA TYR A 165 -5.18 -3.25 13.23
C TYR A 165 -4.99 -3.74 14.66
N ARG A 166 -4.29 -4.88 14.82
CA ARG A 166 -3.97 -5.45 16.13
C ARG A 166 -3.20 -4.46 17.00
N LYS A 167 -2.19 -3.78 16.44
CA LYS A 167 -1.45 -2.73 17.15
C LYS A 167 -2.36 -1.61 17.64
N PHE A 168 -3.32 -1.17 16.83
CA PHE A 168 -4.29 -0.14 17.24
C PHE A 168 -5.28 -0.63 18.30
N LEU A 169 -5.60 -1.93 18.35
CA LEU A 169 -6.35 -2.52 19.46
C LEU A 169 -5.54 -2.53 20.75
N ASP A 170 -4.27 -2.95 20.70
CA ASP A 170 -3.40 -3.02 21.87
C ASP A 170 -3.19 -1.64 22.52
N LEU A 171 -3.07 -0.60 21.69
CA LEU A 171 -2.99 0.80 22.13
C LEU A 171 -4.35 1.40 22.53
N LYS A 172 -5.45 0.66 22.36
CA LYS A 172 -6.83 1.11 22.60
C LYS A 172 -7.17 2.39 21.81
N ILE A 173 -6.65 2.48 20.59
CA ILE A 173 -7.02 3.51 19.62
C ILE A 173 -8.32 3.06 18.94
N LEU A 174 -8.38 1.78 18.58
CA LEU A 174 -9.57 1.09 18.10
C LEU A 174 -10.04 0.06 19.13
N GLU A 175 -11.30 -0.34 19.04
CA GLU A 175 -11.91 -1.31 19.96
C GLU A 175 -12.88 -2.23 19.21
N THR A 176 -12.93 -3.50 19.60
CA THR A 176 -13.82 -4.50 18.99
C THR A 176 -14.27 -5.53 20.01
N ASN A 177 -15.51 -6.01 19.87
CA ASN A 177 -16.04 -7.09 20.71
C ASN A 177 -15.69 -8.49 20.20
N LYS A 178 -14.94 -8.58 19.09
CA LYS A 178 -14.49 -9.83 18.48
C LYS A 178 -13.07 -10.21 18.86
N GLU A 179 -12.43 -9.45 19.75
CA GLU A 179 -11.13 -9.81 20.31
C GLU A 179 -11.28 -10.97 21.30
N LEU A 180 -10.44 -11.98 21.14
CA LEU A 180 -10.42 -13.15 22.01
C LEU A 180 -9.55 -12.87 23.23
N GLN A 181 -10.02 -13.30 24.41
CA GLN A 181 -9.29 -13.15 25.68
C GLN A 181 -7.94 -13.89 25.72
N ARG A 182 -7.72 -14.84 24.80
CA ARG A 182 -6.46 -15.56 24.65
C ARG A 182 -5.60 -14.82 23.65
N ASN A 183 -4.66 -13.99 24.12
CA ASN A 183 -3.73 -13.32 23.23
C ASN A 183 -2.65 -14.33 22.80
N LYS A 184 -2.80 -14.87 21.59
CA LYS A 184 -1.85 -15.77 20.95
C LYS A 184 -1.00 -15.08 19.89
N TYR A 185 -1.14 -13.77 19.75
CA TYR A 185 -0.39 -13.00 18.76
C TYR A 185 1.11 -13.10 19.05
N ASP A 186 1.89 -13.50 18.06
CA ASP A 186 3.35 -13.56 18.17
C ASP A 186 3.94 -12.15 18.07
N TYR A 187 4.06 -11.47 19.20
CA TYR A 187 4.62 -10.12 19.25
C TYR A 187 6.10 -10.09 18.86
N GLN A 188 6.85 -11.16 19.12
CA GLN A 188 8.29 -11.18 18.88
C GLN A 188 8.56 -11.38 17.39
N GLY A 189 7.92 -12.36 16.75
CA GLY A 189 8.05 -12.57 15.30
C GLY A 189 7.51 -11.42 14.46
N ASN A 190 6.57 -10.63 15.00
CA ASN A 190 5.90 -9.54 14.29
C ASN A 190 6.28 -8.14 14.79
N GLU A 191 7.37 -7.99 15.54
CA GLU A 191 7.70 -6.73 16.23
C GLU A 191 7.91 -5.53 15.29
N HIS A 192 8.37 -5.80 14.06
CA HIS A 192 8.75 -4.78 13.09
C HIS A 192 7.67 -4.47 12.03
N ILE A 193 6.60 -5.27 11.94
CA ILE A 193 5.56 -5.11 10.91
C ILE A 193 4.94 -3.72 10.96
N PHE A 194 4.60 -3.24 12.15
CA PHE A 194 3.96 -1.94 12.30
C PHE A 194 4.87 -0.81 11.79
N LEU A 195 6.15 -0.80 12.20
CA LEU A 195 7.12 0.19 11.75
C LEU A 195 7.25 0.17 10.22
N ARG A 196 7.45 -1.01 9.64
CA ARG A 196 7.63 -1.22 8.21
C ARG A 196 6.41 -0.81 7.39
N ALA A 197 5.21 -1.12 7.87
CA ALA A 197 3.96 -0.73 7.23
C ALA A 197 3.75 0.79 7.24
N ILE A 198 4.05 1.46 8.35
CA ILE A 198 3.92 2.91 8.43
C ILE A 198 4.99 3.60 7.57
N LEU A 199 6.25 3.14 7.57
CA LEU A 199 7.28 3.67 6.67
C LEU A 199 6.88 3.55 5.19
N PHE A 200 6.25 2.45 4.80
CA PHE A 200 5.67 2.31 3.45
C PHE A 200 4.61 3.38 3.14
N ILE A 201 3.72 3.68 4.08
CA ILE A 201 2.76 4.78 3.93
C ILE A 201 3.49 6.11 3.76
N GLU A 202 4.55 6.37 4.53
CA GLU A 202 5.33 7.61 4.43
C GLU A 202 6.02 7.75 3.06
N PHE A 203 6.49 6.64 2.49
CA PHE A 203 7.04 6.58 1.13
C PHE A 203 5.98 6.93 0.07
N GLU A 204 4.76 6.40 0.20
CA GLU A 204 3.66 6.71 -0.72
C GLU A 204 3.16 8.16 -0.55
N ILE A 205 3.21 8.73 0.66
CA ILE A 205 2.98 10.15 0.89
C ILE A 205 4.05 10.99 0.19
N MET A 206 5.33 10.60 0.26
CA MET A 206 6.42 11.27 -0.45
C MET A 206 6.16 11.25 -1.97
N ARG A 207 5.78 10.10 -2.53
CA ARG A 207 5.38 9.96 -3.94
C ARG A 207 4.32 10.99 -4.32
N ASN A 208 3.24 11.04 -3.54
CA ASN A 208 2.09 11.89 -3.79
C ASN A 208 2.43 13.38 -3.74
N LYS A 209 3.22 13.79 -2.74
CA LYS A 209 3.70 15.19 -2.63
C LYS A 209 4.54 15.57 -3.84
N LEU A 210 5.52 14.73 -4.21
CA LEU A 210 6.39 15.00 -5.34
C LEU A 210 5.63 15.04 -6.66
N TYR A 211 4.63 14.18 -6.84
CA TYR A 211 3.76 14.19 -8.01
C TYR A 211 3.03 15.53 -8.13
N HIS A 212 2.38 15.97 -7.05
CA HIS A 212 1.67 17.24 -7.03
C HIS A 212 2.57 18.48 -6.95
N GLN A 213 3.87 18.36 -6.72
CA GLN A 213 4.81 19.48 -6.76
C GLN A 213 5.44 19.66 -8.13
N ASN A 214 5.75 18.56 -8.81
CA ASN A 214 6.69 18.58 -9.93
C ASN A 214 6.09 18.06 -11.23
N ASP A 215 5.23 17.05 -11.20
CA ASP A 215 4.63 16.47 -12.41
C ASP A 215 3.23 17.03 -12.69
N ARG A 216 2.41 17.23 -11.65
CA ARG A 216 1.06 17.82 -11.75
C ARG A 216 0.81 18.94 -10.72
N PRO A 217 1.57 20.05 -10.76
CA PRO A 217 1.39 21.18 -9.85
C PRO A 217 0.04 21.89 -9.97
N ASN A 218 -0.53 21.89 -11.17
CA ASN A 218 -1.83 22.49 -11.47
C ASN A 218 -2.83 21.41 -11.88
N LEU A 219 -3.08 20.41 -11.02
CA LEU A 219 -4.09 19.40 -11.33
C LEU A 219 -5.45 20.09 -11.53
N THR A 220 -5.83 20.27 -12.80
CA THR A 220 -7.17 20.74 -13.18
C THR A 220 -8.12 19.56 -13.10
N LEU A 221 -9.08 19.65 -12.19
CA LEU A 221 -10.13 18.68 -12.02
C LEU A 221 -11.18 18.96 -13.10
N ASN A 222 -11.06 18.26 -14.23
CA ASN A 222 -11.99 18.39 -15.34
C ASN A 222 -13.25 17.58 -15.04
N TYR A 223 -14.39 18.24 -15.03
CA TYR A 223 -15.70 17.58 -14.93
C TYR A 223 -16.09 17.05 -16.30
N ASP A 224 -16.26 15.73 -16.42
CA ASP A 224 -16.85 15.12 -17.60
C ASP A 224 -18.34 14.85 -17.35
N ALA A 225 -19.20 15.59 -18.05
CA ALA A 225 -20.66 15.47 -17.94
C ALA A 225 -21.22 14.12 -18.45
N LYS A 226 -20.36 13.22 -18.97
CA LYS A 226 -20.76 11.89 -19.44
C LYS A 226 -21.09 10.90 -18.32
N TYR A 227 -20.57 11.11 -17.11
CA TYR A 227 -20.78 10.17 -16.00
C TYR A 227 -22.01 10.59 -15.18
N SER A 228 -22.98 9.68 -15.03
CA SER A 228 -24.32 10.03 -14.54
C SER A 228 -24.79 9.28 -13.29
N SER A 229 -24.03 8.31 -12.76
CA SER A 229 -24.42 7.62 -11.54
C SER A 229 -24.12 8.48 -10.30
N GLU A 230 -25.11 8.60 -9.41
CA GLU A 230 -25.00 9.40 -8.17
C GLU A 230 -23.81 8.96 -7.30
N ARG A 231 -23.52 7.66 -7.28
CA ARG A 231 -22.39 7.09 -6.54
C ARG A 231 -21.02 7.48 -7.12
N PHE A 232 -20.91 7.66 -8.44
CA PHE A 232 -19.69 8.15 -9.07
C PHE A 232 -19.44 9.60 -8.69
N LEU A 233 -20.49 10.43 -8.74
CA LEU A 233 -20.44 11.83 -8.35
C LEU A 233 -20.04 11.98 -6.87
N ASP A 234 -20.59 11.17 -5.97
CA ASP A 234 -20.21 11.14 -4.54
C ASP A 234 -18.72 10.82 -4.34
N LYS A 235 -18.20 9.84 -5.09
CA LYS A 235 -16.80 9.41 -5.03
C LYS A 235 -15.87 10.48 -5.61
N GLU A 236 -16.25 11.10 -6.72
CA GLU A 236 -15.55 12.24 -7.30
C GLU A 236 -15.51 13.42 -6.33
N GLU A 237 -16.64 13.79 -5.71
CA GLU A 237 -16.70 14.89 -4.74
C GLU A 237 -15.80 14.61 -3.53
N ALA A 238 -15.85 13.39 -2.99
CA ALA A 238 -15.01 13.01 -1.87
C ALA A 238 -13.51 12.99 -2.24
N PHE A 239 -13.16 12.52 -3.45
CA PHE A 239 -11.80 12.62 -3.99
C PHE A 239 -11.35 14.08 -4.05
N HIS A 240 -12.17 14.93 -4.68
CA HIS A 240 -11.91 16.35 -4.88
C HIS A 240 -11.65 17.07 -3.54
N ASN A 241 -12.54 16.88 -2.57
CA ASN A 241 -12.45 17.53 -1.27
C ASN A 241 -11.19 17.09 -0.49
N LYS A 242 -10.83 15.80 -0.53
CA LYS A 242 -9.62 15.30 0.14
C LYS A 242 -8.35 15.82 -0.56
N THR A 243 -8.31 15.77 -1.89
CA THR A 243 -7.17 16.24 -2.69
C THR A 243 -6.94 17.75 -2.53
N ILE A 244 -7.97 18.59 -2.57
CA ILE A 244 -7.81 20.04 -2.33
C ILE A 244 -7.24 20.31 -0.93
N ARG A 245 -7.71 19.57 0.08
CA ARG A 245 -7.20 19.72 1.44
C ARG A 245 -5.72 19.36 1.50
N PHE A 246 -5.31 18.26 0.87
CA PHE A 246 -3.91 17.84 0.76
C PHE A 246 -3.06 18.90 0.03
N LEU A 247 -3.49 19.36 -1.14
CA LEU A 247 -2.78 20.39 -1.92
C LEU A 247 -2.54 21.66 -1.10
N ARG A 248 -3.54 22.11 -0.33
CA ARG A 248 -3.46 23.37 0.43
C ARG A 248 -2.71 23.25 1.76
N ARG A 249 -2.73 22.09 2.42
CA ARG A 249 -2.25 21.94 3.80
C ARG A 249 -1.06 21.01 3.96
N ALA A 250 -0.82 20.10 3.01
CA ALA A 250 0.09 18.97 3.17
C ALA A 250 1.24 18.96 2.16
N VAL A 251 1.01 19.38 0.91
CA VAL A 251 1.99 19.21 -0.18
C VAL A 251 3.34 19.88 0.14
N ASN A 252 3.31 21.11 0.61
CA ASN A 252 4.51 21.90 0.89
C ASN A 252 4.89 21.94 2.38
N THR A 253 4.31 21.06 3.20
CA THR A 253 4.57 20.97 4.64
C THR A 253 5.20 19.63 4.98
N THR A 254 5.91 19.58 6.10
CA THR A 254 6.53 18.36 6.63
C THR A 254 5.72 17.84 7.81
N TYR A 255 5.87 16.56 8.11
CA TYR A 255 5.35 15.91 9.30
C TYR A 255 6.48 15.09 9.91
N THR A 256 6.32 14.70 11.18
CA THR A 256 7.33 13.92 11.89
C THR A 256 7.23 12.46 11.49
N SER A 257 8.33 11.85 11.04
CA SER A 257 8.37 10.44 10.66
C SER A 257 8.17 9.52 11.87
N ILE A 258 7.58 8.35 11.63
CA ILE A 258 7.18 7.37 12.65
C ILE A 258 8.35 6.88 13.52
N ASP A 259 9.58 6.92 13.02
CA ASP A 259 10.76 6.49 13.78
C ASP A 259 11.13 7.43 14.92
N CYS A 260 10.61 8.66 14.95
CA CYS A 260 10.77 9.60 16.06
C CYS A 260 9.84 9.31 17.25
N PHE A 261 8.92 8.36 17.14
CA PHE A 261 7.92 8.07 18.17
C PHE A 261 8.14 6.70 18.84
N ASP A 262 7.75 6.59 20.10
CA ASP A 262 7.58 5.32 20.80
C ASP A 262 6.29 4.63 20.34
N LEU A 263 6.46 3.54 19.58
CA LEU A 263 5.36 2.73 19.02
C LEU A 263 4.53 2.02 20.11
N MET A 264 4.98 1.99 21.36
CA MET A 264 4.23 1.44 22.50
C MET A 264 3.42 2.52 23.25
N SER A 265 3.71 3.79 23.00
CA SER A 265 3.06 4.91 23.67
C SER A 265 1.78 5.30 22.92
N LYS A 266 0.63 5.07 23.55
CA LYS A 266 -0.67 5.52 23.02
C LYS A 266 -0.65 7.03 22.70
N LYS A 267 -0.07 7.84 23.59
CA LYS A 267 -0.06 9.30 23.44
C LYS A 267 0.71 9.70 22.17
N GLU A 268 1.94 9.22 22.04
CA GLU A 268 2.80 9.55 20.90
C GLU A 268 2.20 9.04 19.58
N MET A 269 1.56 7.87 19.60
CA MET A 269 0.84 7.39 18.43
C MET A 269 -0.37 8.25 18.05
N LEU A 270 -1.10 8.82 19.01
CA LEU A 270 -2.18 9.76 18.71
C LEU A 270 -1.62 11.08 18.15
N ASP A 271 -0.47 11.55 18.64
CA ASP A 271 0.20 12.73 18.12
C ASP A 271 0.65 12.50 16.66
N TYR A 272 1.25 11.34 16.36
CA TYR A 272 1.61 10.93 15.00
C TYR A 272 0.39 10.85 14.07
N LEU A 273 -0.70 10.20 14.48
CA LEU A 273 -1.92 10.09 13.66
C LEU A 273 -2.54 11.46 13.35
N SER A 274 -2.50 12.38 14.30
CA SER A 274 -2.98 13.75 14.09
C SER A 274 -2.10 14.52 13.10
N ASP A 275 -0.77 14.34 13.15
CA ASP A 275 0.16 14.95 12.20
C ASP A 275 -0.04 14.35 10.79
N LEU A 276 -0.21 13.03 10.68
CA LEU A 276 -0.34 12.31 9.41
C LEU A 276 -1.65 12.57 8.64
N GLU A 277 -2.77 12.89 9.32
CA GLU A 277 -4.14 12.89 8.76
C GLU A 277 -4.25 13.54 7.38
N VAL A 278 -3.75 14.76 7.26
CA VAL A 278 -3.88 15.53 6.02
C VAL A 278 -2.89 15.08 4.95
N HIS A 279 -1.77 14.48 5.35
CA HIS A 279 -0.72 14.00 4.46
C HIS A 279 -1.05 12.69 3.77
N LEU A 280 -1.81 11.81 4.43
CA LEU A 280 -2.18 10.50 3.88
C LEU A 280 -3.01 10.62 2.58
N CYS A 281 -3.87 11.63 2.49
CA CYS A 281 -4.74 11.88 1.32
C CYS A 281 -5.46 10.63 0.77
N HIS A 282 -5.89 9.74 1.67
CA HIS A 282 -6.57 8.49 1.31
C HIS A 282 -8.08 8.62 1.49
N ASN A 283 -8.82 7.98 0.59
CA ASN A 283 -10.26 7.82 0.71
C ASN A 283 -10.60 6.34 0.84
N ARG A 284 -11.31 5.98 1.92
CA ARG A 284 -11.58 4.58 2.25
C ARG A 284 -12.43 3.87 1.20
N MET A 285 -11.95 2.73 0.74
CA MET A 285 -12.55 1.91 -0.31
C MET A 285 -13.42 0.78 0.25
N PHE A 286 -13.03 0.17 1.37
CA PHE A 286 -13.65 -1.08 1.85
C PHE A 286 -14.61 -0.85 3.01
N SER A 287 -14.26 0.02 3.97
CA SER A 287 -15.13 0.28 5.13
C SER A 287 -15.00 1.70 5.71
N LYS A 288 -16.15 2.38 5.85
CA LYS A 288 -16.26 3.68 6.55
C LYS A 288 -16.23 3.57 8.08
N ASN A 289 -16.26 2.37 8.66
CA ASN A 289 -16.29 2.21 10.12
C ASN A 289 -15.55 0.95 10.60
N ASN A 290 -15.36 0.86 11.92
CA ASN A 290 -14.57 -0.20 12.52
C ASN A 290 -15.18 -1.62 12.40
N ALA A 291 -16.50 -1.74 12.22
CA ALA A 291 -17.22 -2.98 12.48
C ALA A 291 -16.96 -4.10 11.45
N LYS A 292 -16.54 -3.75 10.24
CA LYS A 292 -16.36 -4.70 9.13
C LYS A 292 -14.94 -5.24 9.00
N TRP A 293 -13.95 -4.60 9.62
CA TRP A 293 -12.52 -4.89 9.37
C TRP A 293 -12.14 -6.34 9.62
N ILE A 294 -12.59 -6.93 10.72
CA ILE A 294 -12.30 -8.35 11.02
C ILE A 294 -12.86 -9.30 9.95
N SER A 295 -14.00 -8.96 9.34
CA SER A 295 -14.54 -9.75 8.23
C SER A 295 -13.75 -9.54 6.93
N LEU A 296 -13.16 -8.36 6.73
CA LEU A 296 -12.30 -8.06 5.57
C LEU A 296 -10.96 -8.79 5.71
N PHE A 297 -10.31 -8.72 6.87
CA PHE A 297 -9.09 -9.49 7.13
C PHE A 297 -9.29 -10.99 6.93
N GLY A 298 -10.35 -11.57 7.50
CA GLY A 298 -10.66 -12.97 7.26
C GLY A 298 -11.05 -13.29 5.81
N LEU A 299 -11.60 -12.32 5.06
CA LEU A 299 -11.86 -12.47 3.63
C LEU A 299 -10.54 -12.55 2.84
N TRP A 300 -9.53 -11.75 3.19
CA TRP A 300 -8.20 -11.86 2.60
C TRP A 300 -7.62 -13.26 2.79
N HIS A 301 -7.65 -13.80 4.02
CA HIS A 301 -7.18 -15.17 4.27
C HIS A 301 -7.98 -16.21 3.51
N LEU A 302 -9.31 -16.05 3.40
CA LEU A 302 -10.14 -16.96 2.60
C LEU A 302 -9.68 -16.95 1.14
N LYS A 303 -9.40 -15.77 0.58
CA LYS A 303 -8.93 -15.62 -0.81
C LYS A 303 -7.53 -16.19 -1.01
N TYR A 304 -6.65 -16.01 -0.04
CA TYR A 304 -5.35 -16.66 -0.02
C TYR A 304 -5.49 -18.19 -0.08
N HIS A 305 -6.31 -18.80 0.80
CA HIS A 305 -6.56 -20.24 0.80
C HIS A 305 -7.21 -20.74 -0.50
N GLU A 306 -8.17 -19.99 -1.06
CA GLU A 306 -8.79 -20.28 -2.36
C GLU A 306 -7.77 -20.29 -3.50
N MET A 307 -6.76 -19.42 -3.42
CA MET A 307 -5.69 -19.31 -4.41
C MET A 307 -4.67 -20.44 -4.34
N ILE A 308 -4.23 -20.82 -3.13
CA ILE A 308 -3.21 -21.88 -2.96
C ILE A 308 -3.80 -23.29 -2.97
N ASN A 309 -5.10 -23.45 -2.68
CA ASN A 309 -5.79 -24.74 -2.59
C ASN A 309 -7.02 -24.80 -3.51
N THR A 310 -6.81 -24.90 -4.81
CA THR A 310 -7.89 -24.84 -5.82
C THR A 310 -8.89 -26.00 -5.77
N SER A 311 -8.56 -27.11 -5.09
CA SER A 311 -9.42 -28.29 -4.91
C SER A 311 -10.32 -28.21 -3.67
N VAL A 312 -10.09 -27.24 -2.78
CA VAL A 312 -10.81 -27.11 -1.51
C VAL A 312 -12.04 -26.23 -1.70
N ALA A 313 -13.19 -26.69 -1.20
CA ALA A 313 -14.42 -25.90 -1.25
C ALA A 313 -14.30 -24.64 -0.39
N ASN A 314 -14.86 -23.53 -0.85
CA ASN A 314 -14.86 -22.28 -0.08
C ASN A 314 -15.67 -22.39 1.22
N TYR A 315 -16.78 -23.15 1.21
CA TYR A 315 -17.67 -23.36 2.36
C TYR A 315 -18.57 -24.57 2.14
N SER A 316 -18.96 -25.25 3.21
CA SER A 316 -19.96 -26.33 3.19
C SER A 316 -20.89 -26.22 4.39
N ALA A 317 -22.20 -26.29 4.15
CA ALA A 317 -23.19 -26.25 5.22
C ALA A 317 -23.29 -27.57 6.02
N VAL A 318 -22.78 -28.66 5.46
CA VAL A 318 -22.87 -30.02 6.03
C VAL A 318 -21.58 -30.38 6.77
N GLU A 319 -20.42 -30.16 6.13
CA GLU A 319 -19.09 -30.46 6.68
C GLU A 319 -18.14 -29.33 6.29
N ASN A 320 -18.03 -28.32 7.15
CA ASN A 320 -17.24 -27.12 6.87
C ASN A 320 -15.75 -27.27 7.24
N ASP A 321 -15.38 -28.33 7.95
CA ASP A 321 -14.01 -28.52 8.42
C ASP A 321 -13.06 -28.62 7.22
N GLY A 322 -11.97 -27.85 7.25
CA GLY A 322 -10.97 -27.84 6.17
C GLY A 322 -11.37 -27.06 4.92
N THR A 323 -12.56 -26.44 4.87
CA THR A 323 -12.90 -25.48 3.79
C THR A 323 -12.09 -24.19 3.88
N CYS A 324 -11.93 -23.43 2.79
CA CYS A 324 -11.16 -22.18 2.80
C CYS A 324 -11.67 -21.19 3.87
N SER A 325 -12.99 -21.09 4.05
CA SER A 325 -13.58 -20.23 5.07
C SER A 325 -13.34 -20.71 6.50
N ASP A 326 -13.22 -22.02 6.73
CA ASP A 326 -12.85 -22.60 8.03
C ASP A 326 -11.38 -22.37 8.33
N LEU A 327 -10.49 -22.63 7.36
CA LEU A 327 -9.05 -22.38 7.49
C LEU A 327 -8.77 -20.90 7.81
N ALA A 328 -9.36 -19.98 7.05
CA ALA A 328 -9.26 -18.55 7.29
C ALA A 328 -9.80 -18.15 8.68
N SER A 329 -10.93 -18.71 9.08
CA SER A 329 -11.52 -18.47 10.41
C SER A 329 -10.60 -18.93 11.54
N LYS A 330 -9.99 -20.11 11.40
CA LYS A 330 -9.03 -20.67 12.37
C LYS A 330 -7.73 -19.86 12.40
N GLN A 331 -7.28 -19.35 11.25
CA GLN A 331 -6.09 -18.51 11.13
C GLN A 331 -6.29 -17.17 11.87
N MET A 332 -7.43 -16.50 11.64
CA MET A 332 -7.80 -15.26 12.36
C MET A 332 -7.77 -15.42 13.90
N ASP A 333 -8.25 -16.55 14.42
CA ASP A 333 -8.19 -16.87 15.86
C ASP A 333 -6.74 -17.10 16.30
N ARG A 334 -6.03 -18.02 15.63
CA ARG A 334 -4.71 -18.49 16.06
C ARG A 334 -3.63 -17.43 15.99
N GLU A 335 -3.58 -16.69 14.88
CA GLU A 335 -2.48 -15.76 14.59
C GLU A 335 -2.77 -14.36 15.12
N TYR A 336 -4.05 -13.95 15.13
CA TYR A 336 -4.43 -12.57 15.45
C TYR A 336 -5.26 -12.43 16.72
N GLY A 337 -5.76 -13.53 17.30
CA GLY A 337 -6.68 -13.49 18.43
C GLY A 337 -8.02 -12.83 18.09
N LEU A 338 -8.47 -12.95 16.84
CA LEU A 338 -9.69 -12.31 16.33
C LEU A 338 -10.73 -13.34 15.90
N SER A 339 -11.96 -13.19 16.40
CA SER A 339 -13.05 -14.13 16.10
C SER A 339 -13.89 -13.69 14.90
N ILE A 340 -14.06 -14.60 13.95
CA ILE A 340 -15.03 -14.49 12.87
C ILE A 340 -15.59 -15.88 12.56
N LYS A 341 -16.83 -15.97 12.06
CA LYS A 341 -17.43 -17.25 11.68
C LYS A 341 -17.13 -17.54 10.22
N ALA A 342 -16.76 -18.78 9.89
CA ALA A 342 -16.56 -19.24 8.51
C ALA A 342 -17.73 -18.90 7.57
N LYS A 343 -18.98 -19.14 8.00
CA LYS A 343 -20.19 -18.75 7.23
C LYS A 343 -20.22 -17.26 6.91
N SER A 344 -19.80 -16.39 7.84
CA SER A 344 -19.74 -14.95 7.59
C SER A 344 -18.67 -14.61 6.55
N LEU A 345 -17.51 -15.27 6.59
CA LEU A 345 -16.46 -15.10 5.58
C LEU A 345 -16.92 -15.52 4.20
N TYR A 346 -17.62 -16.65 4.08
CA TYR A 346 -18.21 -17.10 2.82
C TYR A 346 -19.17 -16.05 2.22
N LEU A 347 -20.07 -15.50 3.03
CA LEU A 347 -21.00 -14.46 2.57
C LEU A 347 -20.27 -13.18 2.15
N TYR A 348 -19.20 -12.81 2.86
CA TYR A 348 -18.34 -11.69 2.46
C TYR A 348 -17.60 -11.97 1.15
N SER A 349 -17.11 -13.19 0.95
CA SER A 349 -16.44 -13.60 -0.29
C SER A 349 -17.36 -13.47 -1.50
N ASN A 350 -18.61 -13.88 -1.37
CA ASN A 350 -19.60 -13.67 -2.43
C ASN A 350 -19.87 -12.18 -2.68
N LYS A 351 -19.98 -11.38 -1.61
CA LYS A 351 -20.27 -9.94 -1.71
C LYS A 351 -19.13 -9.12 -2.35
N TYR A 352 -17.88 -9.45 -2.06
CA TYR A 352 -16.70 -8.67 -2.48
C TYR A 352 -15.97 -9.30 -3.67
N LYS A 353 -16.48 -10.41 -4.23
CA LYS A 353 -15.86 -11.14 -5.34
C LYS A 353 -15.50 -10.24 -6.51
N ASP A 354 -16.46 -9.45 -6.99
CA ASP A 354 -16.26 -8.63 -8.18
C ASP A 354 -15.39 -7.41 -7.89
N PHE A 355 -15.39 -6.91 -6.63
CA PHE A 355 -14.50 -5.83 -6.23
C PHE A 355 -13.03 -6.27 -6.20
N PHE A 356 -12.75 -7.49 -5.75
CA PHE A 356 -11.40 -8.06 -5.81
C PHE A 356 -10.95 -8.26 -7.26
N LYS A 357 -11.83 -8.76 -8.14
CA LYS A 357 -11.52 -8.87 -9.57
C LYS A 357 -11.26 -7.50 -10.21
N PHE A 358 -12.02 -6.48 -9.81
CA PHE A 358 -11.80 -5.10 -10.25
C PHE A 358 -10.40 -4.62 -9.85
N ILE A 359 -10.01 -4.81 -8.59
CA ILE A 359 -8.66 -4.51 -8.10
C ILE A 359 -7.59 -5.23 -8.90
N ASP A 360 -7.73 -6.54 -9.10
CA ASP A 360 -6.81 -7.34 -9.88
C ASP A 360 -6.62 -6.81 -11.31
N ARG A 361 -7.72 -6.48 -12.00
CA ARG A 361 -7.69 -6.00 -13.40
C ARG A 361 -7.01 -4.65 -13.54
N VAL A 362 -7.36 -3.70 -12.68
CA VAL A 362 -6.76 -2.36 -12.68
C VAL A 362 -5.27 -2.43 -12.34
N TYR A 363 -4.91 -3.20 -11.32
CA TYR A 363 -3.51 -3.40 -10.95
C TYR A 363 -2.71 -4.01 -12.11
N TYR A 364 -3.25 -5.03 -12.78
CA TYR A 364 -2.61 -5.65 -13.94
C TYR A 364 -2.32 -4.64 -15.05
N GLU A 365 -3.30 -3.80 -15.42
CA GLU A 365 -3.13 -2.75 -16.44
C GLU A 365 -1.92 -1.85 -16.15
N TYR A 366 -1.76 -1.38 -14.91
CA TYR A 366 -0.65 -0.50 -14.54
C TYR A 366 0.69 -1.22 -14.37
N SER A 367 0.66 -2.44 -13.83
CA SER A 367 1.89 -3.21 -13.61
C SER A 367 2.54 -3.68 -14.91
N GLU A 368 1.75 -3.95 -15.95
CA GLU A 368 2.22 -4.33 -17.29
C GLU A 368 2.52 -3.12 -18.19
N ALA A 369 2.07 -1.92 -17.80
CA ALA A 369 2.38 -0.70 -18.54
C ALA A 369 3.88 -0.38 -18.50
N PRO A 370 4.40 0.37 -19.49
CA PRO A 370 5.78 0.86 -19.44
C PRO A 370 6.04 1.61 -18.14
N LYS A 371 7.24 1.43 -17.59
CA LYS A 371 7.72 2.12 -16.39
C LYS A 371 7.47 3.63 -16.48
N GLN A 372 6.95 4.22 -15.41
CA GLN A 372 6.60 5.65 -15.35
C GLN A 372 7.49 6.45 -14.39
N GLY A 373 8.54 5.85 -13.82
CA GLY A 373 9.29 6.46 -12.72
C GLY A 373 8.49 6.53 -11.42
N PHE A 374 9.19 6.85 -10.32
CA PHE A 374 8.57 6.97 -9.00
C PHE A 374 7.57 8.12 -8.88
N ILE A 375 7.92 9.32 -9.37
CA ILE A 375 7.03 10.50 -9.32
C ILE A 375 5.89 10.31 -10.33
N ASN A 376 4.85 9.62 -9.90
CA ASN A 376 3.66 9.30 -10.67
C ASN A 376 2.44 9.31 -9.74
N THR A 377 1.25 9.12 -10.31
CA THR A 377 0.00 9.05 -9.54
C THR A 377 0.04 7.86 -8.59
N VAL A 378 -0.35 8.08 -7.32
CA VAL A 378 -0.51 7.00 -6.35
C VAL A 378 -1.58 6.02 -6.82
N LEU A 379 -1.30 4.72 -6.72
CA LEU A 379 -2.17 3.67 -7.25
C LEU A 379 -3.61 3.73 -6.69
N THR A 380 -3.76 4.06 -5.40
CA THR A 380 -5.08 4.14 -4.74
C THR A 380 -6.02 5.17 -5.36
N TYR A 381 -5.50 6.23 -6.01
CA TYR A 381 -6.34 7.25 -6.65
C TYR A 381 -7.23 6.65 -7.74
N TYR A 382 -6.72 5.65 -8.47
CA TYR A 382 -7.45 5.04 -9.57
C TYR A 382 -8.68 4.22 -9.14
N PHE A 383 -8.77 3.87 -7.86
CA PHE A 383 -9.85 3.06 -7.31
C PHE A 383 -10.95 3.88 -6.64
N TYR A 384 -10.64 5.12 -6.26
CA TYR A 384 -11.60 6.02 -5.66
C TYR A 384 -12.17 7.03 -6.66
N TYR A 385 -11.38 7.42 -7.66
CA TYR A 385 -11.66 8.27 -8.83
C TYR A 385 -10.42 9.15 -9.08
N HIS A 386 -10.01 9.31 -10.35
CA HIS A 386 -8.99 10.28 -10.73
C HIS A 386 -9.32 10.86 -12.11
N PRO A 387 -9.17 12.17 -12.35
CA PRO A 387 -9.47 12.79 -13.65
C PRO A 387 -8.55 12.31 -14.80
N LEU A 388 -7.50 11.55 -14.49
CA LEU A 388 -6.54 11.00 -15.45
C LEU A 388 -6.66 9.48 -15.60
N LEU A 389 -7.81 8.91 -15.26
CA LEU A 389 -8.08 7.51 -15.53
C LEU A 389 -8.01 7.23 -17.04
N SER A 390 -7.42 6.10 -17.43
CA SER A 390 -7.44 5.66 -18.83
C SER A 390 -8.86 5.28 -19.23
N GLU A 391 -9.17 5.34 -20.53
CA GLU A 391 -10.46 4.88 -21.07
C GLU A 391 -10.72 3.40 -20.71
N ASN A 392 -9.67 2.58 -20.68
CA ASN A 392 -9.78 1.18 -20.25
C ASN A 392 -10.20 1.04 -18.79
N ILE A 393 -9.59 1.80 -17.87
CA ILE A 393 -9.98 1.75 -16.46
C ILE A 393 -11.39 2.27 -16.26
N ILE A 394 -11.78 3.34 -16.97
CA ILE A 394 -13.15 3.85 -16.94
C ILE A 394 -14.14 2.75 -17.37
N ASN A 395 -13.86 2.06 -18.48
CA ASN A 395 -14.70 0.95 -18.93
C ASN A 395 -14.75 -0.21 -17.91
N ILE A 396 -13.63 -0.53 -17.26
CA ILE A 396 -13.58 -1.54 -16.19
C ILE A 396 -14.41 -1.09 -14.98
N TYR A 397 -14.31 0.19 -14.61
CA TYR A 397 -15.06 0.80 -13.51
C TYR A 397 -16.57 0.78 -13.78
N ASP A 398 -17.00 1.23 -14.97
CA ASP A 398 -18.41 1.24 -15.38
C ASP A 398 -19.00 -0.17 -15.43
N SER A 399 -18.24 -1.14 -15.93
CA SER A 399 -18.66 -2.55 -15.93
C SER A 399 -18.86 -3.09 -14.52
N PHE A 400 -18.04 -2.67 -13.56
CA PHE A 400 -18.13 -3.10 -12.17
C PHE A 400 -19.32 -2.47 -11.45
N GLU A 401 -19.67 -1.20 -11.71
CA GLU A 401 -20.86 -0.57 -11.12
C GLU A 401 -22.16 -1.16 -11.71
N ALA A 402 -22.21 -1.49 -13.01
CA ALA A 402 -23.36 -2.15 -13.62
C ALA A 402 -23.69 -3.53 -13.02
N ASP A 403 -22.66 -4.26 -12.56
CA ASP A 403 -22.82 -5.57 -11.90
C ASP A 403 -23.23 -5.45 -10.41
N MET A 404 -23.21 -4.25 -9.82
CA MET A 404 -23.58 -3.99 -8.42
C MET A 404 -25.03 -3.51 -8.22
N GLU A 405 -25.69 -3.10 -9.29
CA GLU A 405 -27.12 -2.75 -9.33
C GLU A 405 -27.99 -4.00 -9.60
#